data_AF-A0A357YZI7-F1
#
_entry.id   AF-A0A357YZI7-F1
#
_cell.length_a   1.000
_cell.length_b   1.000
_cell.length_c   1.000
_cell.angle_alpha   90.00
_cell.angle_beta   90.00
_cell.angle_gamma   90.00
#
_symmetry.space_group_name_H-M   'P 1'
#
loop_
_entity.id
_entity.type
_entity.pdbx_description
1 polymer ?
#
loop_
_entity_poly.entity_id
_entity_poly.type
_entity_poly.pdbx_seq_one_letter_code
_entity_poly.pdbx_strand_id
1 'polypeptide(L)'
;MAQKHLQLSHRVKNYPGGAFWKIKILKVKIFLKTEKSLEKSKIRFIIKSRKIVNRFTYLKSMMRRAFMPENSVTINTVARMARTSKTTVSFYLNGKFEKMSAETRGRIQKAIEATRYRPNLAARCLNRKRTKMVGVILGDVANLFANQVVRGIESVTLPENYQIVLGNSNYDGRTERIYIERMVNMGVDGLIVQPTLQFPDVGKKLKALGVPIVFLDSSARRTANSRVGTDSRTATRRAVEACLERGYDDFLMLTADPGK
;
A
#
# COMPACT_ATOMS: atom_id res chain seq x y z
N MET A 1 -35.43 18.04 -37.41
CA MET A 1 -36.68 17.99 -36.62
C MET A 1 -36.36 17.85 -35.14
N ALA A 2 -36.99 18.71 -34.33
CA ALA A 2 -37.24 18.64 -32.89
C ALA A 2 -36.07 18.56 -31.89
N GLN A 3 -35.70 19.76 -31.40
CA GLN A 3 -35.24 20.02 -30.03
C GLN A 3 -36.23 19.48 -28.99
N LYS A 4 -35.73 18.94 -27.87
CA LYS A 4 -36.38 19.06 -26.56
C LYS A 4 -35.33 19.31 -25.48
N HIS A 5 -35.35 20.54 -24.96
CA HIS A 5 -34.66 20.97 -23.74
C HIS A 5 -35.36 20.37 -22.52
N LEU A 6 -34.57 19.90 -21.55
CA LEU A 6 -35.02 19.78 -20.16
C LEU A 6 -33.94 20.39 -19.26
N GLN A 7 -34.15 21.64 -18.85
CA GLN A 7 -33.44 22.25 -17.74
C GLN A 7 -34.07 21.76 -16.43
N LEU A 8 -33.28 21.20 -15.53
CA LEU A 8 -33.59 21.17 -14.11
C LEU A 8 -32.53 21.97 -13.37
N SER A 9 -32.93 23.16 -12.95
CA SER A 9 -32.17 24.05 -12.08
C SER A 9 -32.28 23.53 -10.65
N HIS A 10 -31.15 23.35 -9.98
CA HIS A 10 -31.11 23.25 -8.51
C HIS A 10 -30.23 24.37 -7.98
N ARG A 11 -30.90 25.38 -7.39
CA ARG A 11 -30.32 26.42 -6.55
C ARG A 11 -29.77 25.76 -5.29
N VAL A 12 -28.47 25.91 -5.03
CA VAL A 12 -27.89 25.65 -3.71
C VAL A 12 -28.03 26.94 -2.89
N LYS A 13 -28.77 26.86 -1.78
CA LYS A 13 -28.86 27.93 -0.76
C LYS A 13 -27.47 28.17 -0.15
N ASN A 14 -27.05 29.43 -0.09
CA ASN A 14 -25.81 29.87 0.55
C ASN A 14 -25.98 29.89 2.09
N TYR A 15 -24.99 29.35 2.81
CA TYR A 15 -24.74 29.63 4.23
C TYR A 15 -23.39 30.37 4.36
N PRO A 16 -23.29 31.44 5.17
CA PRO A 16 -22.05 32.23 5.26
C PRO A 16 -21.09 31.64 6.30
N GLY A 17 -19.82 31.49 5.92
CA GLY A 17 -18.70 31.22 6.82
C GLY A 17 -18.16 29.79 6.81
N GLY A 18 -17.16 29.52 5.97
CA GLY A 18 -16.37 28.27 6.01
C GLY A 18 -15.73 27.93 4.67
N ALA A 19 -14.41 27.95 4.59
CA ALA A 19 -13.64 27.64 3.39
C ALA A 19 -13.85 26.19 2.93
N PHE A 20 -14.53 25.99 1.80
CA PHE A 20 -14.73 24.68 1.17
C PHE A 20 -13.70 24.42 0.07
N TRP A 21 -12.89 23.38 0.25
CA TRP A 21 -12.04 22.79 -0.78
C TRP A 21 -12.89 22.04 -1.82
N LYS A 22 -13.06 22.61 -3.02
CA LYS A 22 -13.69 21.91 -4.16
C LYS A 22 -12.71 20.92 -4.79
N ILE A 23 -12.76 19.65 -4.38
CA ILE A 23 -12.16 18.55 -5.14
C ILE A 23 -13.12 18.18 -6.27
N LYS A 24 -12.83 18.62 -7.50
CA LYS A 24 -13.53 18.17 -8.72
C LYS A 24 -13.08 16.73 -9.04
N ILE A 25 -13.83 15.73 -8.58
CA ILE A 25 -13.71 14.35 -9.07
C ILE A 25 -14.32 14.31 -10.47
N LEU A 26 -13.47 14.28 -11.50
CA LEU A 26 -13.94 14.18 -12.90
C LEU A 26 -14.19 12.71 -13.27
N LYS A 27 -15.45 12.38 -13.54
CA LYS A 27 -15.93 11.12 -14.13
C LYS A 27 -15.11 10.76 -15.37
N VAL A 28 -14.43 9.61 -15.35
CA VAL A 28 -13.82 9.00 -16.55
C VAL A 28 -14.92 8.24 -17.28
N LYS A 29 -15.45 8.80 -18.37
CA LYS A 29 -16.32 8.08 -19.32
C LYS A 29 -15.42 7.39 -20.35
N ILE A 30 -15.29 6.07 -20.26
CA ILE A 30 -14.68 5.24 -21.30
C ILE A 30 -15.78 4.94 -22.32
N PHE A 31 -15.70 5.53 -23.52
CA PHE A 31 -16.51 5.12 -24.67
C PHE A 31 -15.63 4.25 -25.56
N LEU A 32 -15.85 2.94 -25.53
CA LEU A 32 -15.45 2.04 -26.60
C LEU A 32 -16.62 1.98 -27.58
N LYS A 33 -16.45 2.47 -28.80
CA LYS A 33 -17.34 2.13 -29.92
C LYS A 33 -16.50 1.57 -31.08
N THR A 34 -17.01 0.47 -31.58
CA THR A 34 -16.48 -0.53 -32.49
C THR A 34 -16.20 -0.02 -33.91
N GLU A 35 -15.28 -0.77 -34.53
CA GLU A 35 -15.14 -1.12 -35.95
C GLU A 35 -14.08 -0.45 -36.84
N LYS A 36 -13.25 -1.36 -37.37
CA LYS A 36 -12.39 -1.39 -38.56
C LYS A 36 -11.19 -0.43 -38.64
N SER A 37 -10.03 -1.08 -38.71
CA SER A 37 -8.71 -0.59 -39.14
C SER A 37 -8.06 0.47 -38.25
N LEU A 38 -7.25 0.01 -37.28
CA LEU A 38 -6.36 0.87 -36.50
C LEU A 38 -4.90 0.51 -36.79
N GLU A 39 -4.29 1.27 -37.70
CA GLU A 39 -2.85 1.29 -37.94
C GLU A 39 -2.05 1.63 -36.67
N LYS A 40 -0.90 0.96 -36.53
CA LYS A 40 0.11 1.09 -35.45
C LYS A 40 0.64 2.52 -35.23
N SER A 41 0.33 3.47 -36.11
CA SER A 41 0.79 4.87 -36.08
C SER A 41 -0.04 5.78 -35.15
N LYS A 42 -1.31 5.47 -34.85
CA LYS A 42 -2.18 6.33 -34.00
C LYS A 42 -2.06 6.09 -32.49
N ILE A 43 -1.57 4.94 -32.04
CA ILE A 43 -1.34 4.66 -30.60
C ILE A 43 -0.20 5.55 -30.03
N ARG A 44 0.75 5.95 -30.87
CA ARG A 44 1.83 6.88 -30.48
C ARG A 44 1.33 8.31 -30.17
N PHE A 45 0.12 8.68 -30.60
CA PHE A 45 -0.44 10.01 -30.35
C PHE A 45 -1.19 10.13 -29.02
N ILE A 46 -1.63 9.01 -28.43
CA ILE A 46 -2.40 9.02 -27.17
C ILE A 46 -1.50 9.23 -25.94
N ILE A 47 -0.20 8.94 -26.03
CA ILE A 47 0.77 9.06 -24.91
C ILE A 47 1.61 10.35 -24.99
N LYS A 48 1.38 11.22 -26.00
CA LYS A 48 2.07 12.53 -26.11
C LYS A 48 1.20 13.72 -25.70
N SER A 49 0.21 13.53 -24.83
CA SER A 49 -0.49 14.68 -24.26
C SER A 49 0.38 15.35 -23.18
N ARG A 50 0.98 16.51 -23.52
CA ARG A 50 1.64 17.47 -22.62
C ARG A 50 0.83 17.77 -21.33
N LYS A 51 -0.47 17.45 -21.29
CA LYS A 51 -1.35 17.60 -20.11
C LYS A 51 -1.09 16.59 -18.98
N ILE A 52 -0.59 15.37 -19.24
CA ILE A 52 -0.33 14.38 -18.18
C ILE A 52 1.01 14.68 -17.49
N VAL A 53 2.05 15.02 -18.27
CA VAL A 53 3.39 15.31 -17.73
C VAL A 53 3.38 16.57 -16.86
N ASN A 54 2.67 17.64 -17.26
CA ASN A 54 2.55 18.86 -16.45
C ASN A 54 1.78 18.68 -15.13
N ARG A 55 0.92 17.66 -15.01
CA ARG A 55 0.19 17.37 -13.77
C ARG A 55 1.08 16.76 -12.68
N PHE A 56 2.08 15.96 -13.06
CA PHE A 56 3.05 15.40 -12.11
C PHE A 56 3.98 16.47 -11.53
N THR A 57 4.40 17.44 -12.35
CA THR A 57 5.23 18.57 -11.89
C THR A 57 4.46 19.46 -10.90
N TYR A 58 3.16 19.70 -11.16
CA TYR A 58 2.29 20.43 -10.26
C TYR A 58 2.09 19.70 -8.92
N LEU A 59 1.90 18.38 -8.96
CA LEU A 59 1.81 17.56 -7.75
C LEU A 59 3.11 17.60 -6.93
N LYS A 60 4.27 17.52 -7.59
CA LYS A 60 5.59 17.63 -6.96
C LYS A 60 5.80 18.99 -6.27
N SER A 61 5.43 20.08 -6.94
CA SER A 61 5.52 21.46 -6.40
C SER A 61 4.56 21.66 -5.20
N MET A 62 3.35 21.12 -5.29
CA MET A 62 2.35 21.19 -4.22
C MET A 62 2.78 20.38 -3.01
N MET A 63 3.32 19.16 -3.21
CA MET A 63 3.86 18.33 -2.14
C MET A 63 5.05 18.98 -1.46
N ARG A 64 5.95 19.65 -2.21
CA ARG A 64 7.09 20.40 -1.63
C ARG A 64 6.64 21.57 -0.74
N ARG A 65 5.60 22.31 -1.15
CA ARG A 65 5.07 23.45 -0.38
C ARG A 65 4.24 23.03 0.83
N ALA A 66 3.55 21.89 0.77
CA ALA A 66 2.76 21.38 1.89
C ALA A 66 3.61 20.73 3.01
N PHE A 67 4.89 20.44 2.76
CA PHE A 67 5.76 19.66 3.67
C PHE A 67 7.00 20.43 4.17
N MET A 68 6.95 21.76 4.30
CA MET A 68 7.93 22.46 5.15
C MET A 68 7.40 22.48 6.59
N PRO A 69 8.02 21.75 7.54
CA PRO A 69 7.60 21.82 8.92
C PRO A 69 8.09 23.15 9.53
N GLU A 70 7.20 24.13 9.69
CA GLU A 70 7.38 25.18 10.69
C GLU A 70 7.53 24.51 12.07
N ASN A 71 8.64 24.79 12.77
CA ASN A 71 8.96 24.38 14.14
C ASN A 71 8.12 23.20 14.67
N SER A 72 8.48 21.97 14.27
CA SER A 72 7.71 20.78 14.63
C SER A 72 7.54 20.68 16.15
N VAL A 73 6.32 20.77 16.62
CA VAL A 73 5.98 20.54 18.03
C VAL A 73 6.52 19.17 18.43
N THR A 74 7.38 19.14 19.46
CA THR A 74 7.97 17.89 19.96
C THR A 74 7.31 17.47 21.28
N ILE A 75 7.59 16.23 21.71
CA ILE A 75 7.13 15.75 23.03
C ILE A 75 7.64 16.64 24.18
N ASN A 76 8.80 17.29 24.00
CA ASN A 76 9.35 18.23 24.99
C ASN A 76 8.51 19.51 25.07
N THR A 77 7.98 19.98 23.94
CA THR A 77 7.05 21.12 23.90
C THR A 77 5.80 20.83 24.72
N VAL A 78 5.20 19.63 24.53
CA VAL A 78 4.02 19.18 25.28
C VAL A 78 4.34 19.02 26.77
N ALA A 79 5.47 18.41 27.11
CA ALA A 79 5.90 18.20 28.50
C ALA A 79 6.04 19.53 29.25
N ARG A 80 6.67 20.52 28.61
CA ARG A 80 6.83 21.88 29.16
C ARG A 80 5.48 22.58 29.35
N MET A 81 4.58 22.52 28.38
CA MET A 81 3.23 23.13 28.49
C MET A 81 2.38 22.48 29.58
N ALA A 82 2.44 21.16 29.70
CA ALA A 82 1.70 20.42 30.72
C ALA A 82 2.36 20.50 32.12
N ARG A 83 3.57 21.08 32.23
CA ARG A 83 4.42 21.08 33.44
C ARG A 83 4.63 19.66 33.98
N THR A 84 5.09 18.76 33.12
CA THR A 84 5.39 17.35 33.46
C THR A 84 6.71 16.91 32.81
N SER A 85 7.19 15.71 33.16
CA SER A 85 8.34 15.11 32.47
C SER A 85 7.96 14.52 31.10
N LYS A 86 8.95 14.43 30.19
CA LYS A 86 8.81 13.69 28.91
C LYS A 86 8.31 12.25 29.14
N THR A 87 8.75 11.61 30.22
CA THR A 87 8.35 10.24 30.59
C THR A 87 6.87 10.16 30.93
N THR A 88 6.34 11.15 31.66
CA THR A 88 4.92 11.22 32.02
C THR A 88 4.03 11.42 30.78
N VAL A 89 4.43 12.29 29.85
CA VAL A 89 3.74 12.44 28.56
C VAL A 89 3.81 11.14 27.74
N SER A 90 4.95 10.44 27.76
CA SER A 90 5.08 9.13 27.09
C SER A 90 4.13 8.08 27.67
N PHE A 91 3.94 8.02 28.99
CA PHE A 91 2.95 7.13 29.60
C PHE A 91 1.53 7.43 29.13
N TYR A 92 1.15 8.72 29.09
CA TYR A 92 -0.16 9.14 28.57
C TYR A 92 -0.37 8.66 27.13
N LEU A 93 0.62 8.90 26.26
CA LEU A 93 0.56 8.51 24.85
C LEU A 93 0.56 7.00 24.61
N ASN A 94 1.02 6.21 25.58
CA ASN A 94 0.98 4.74 25.54
C ASN A 94 -0.20 4.14 26.33
N GLY A 95 -1.17 4.97 26.77
CA GLY A 95 -2.35 4.52 27.49
C GLY A 95 -2.11 4.09 28.95
N LYS A 96 -0.93 4.37 29.51
CA LYS A 96 -0.54 4.01 30.89
C LYS A 96 -1.04 5.06 31.90
N PHE A 97 -2.35 5.23 31.98
CA PHE A 97 -2.99 6.27 32.80
C PHE A 97 -2.88 5.99 34.30
N GLU A 98 -2.65 4.74 34.71
CA GLU A 98 -2.43 4.33 36.09
C GLU A 98 -1.19 4.96 36.73
N LYS A 99 -0.24 5.43 35.91
CA LYS A 99 1.01 6.05 36.38
C LYS A 99 0.91 7.55 36.62
N MET A 100 -0.29 8.13 36.58
CA MET A 100 -0.49 9.56 36.73
C MET A 100 -1.84 9.90 37.37
N SER A 101 -1.90 11.03 38.07
CA SER A 101 -3.16 11.55 38.60
C SER A 101 -4.10 12.02 37.49
N ALA A 102 -5.41 12.06 37.77
CA ALA A 102 -6.41 12.59 36.87
C ALA A 102 -6.13 14.06 36.48
N GLU A 103 -5.62 14.85 37.42
CA GLU A 103 -5.21 16.23 37.18
C GLU A 103 -4.06 16.32 36.16
N THR A 104 -3.02 15.49 36.35
CA THR A 104 -1.87 15.43 35.42
C THR A 104 -2.32 14.99 34.03
N ARG A 105 -3.22 14.00 33.96
CA ARG A 105 -3.83 13.53 32.72
C ARG A 105 -4.54 14.66 31.98
N GLY A 106 -5.34 15.46 32.69
CA GLY A 106 -6.06 16.62 32.13
C GLY A 106 -5.12 17.71 31.60
N ARG A 107 -4.01 18.01 32.30
CA ARG A 107 -2.99 18.97 31.82
C ARG A 107 -2.33 18.50 30.52
N ILE A 108 -1.99 17.22 30.43
CA ILE A 108 -1.38 16.62 29.23
C ILE A 108 -2.36 16.65 28.05
N GLN A 109 -3.62 16.27 28.28
CA GLN A 109 -4.66 16.30 27.26
C GLN A 109 -4.82 17.70 26.65
N LYS A 110 -5.00 18.72 27.49
CA LYS A 110 -5.12 20.13 27.04
C LYS A 110 -3.89 20.60 26.25
N ALA A 111 -2.68 20.23 26.69
CA ALA A 111 -1.46 20.58 25.98
C ALA A 111 -1.37 19.91 24.60
N ILE A 112 -1.80 18.65 24.47
CA ILE A 112 -1.84 17.94 23.18
C ILE A 112 -2.88 18.56 22.24
N GLU A 113 -4.07 18.88 22.74
CA GLU A 113 -5.14 19.53 21.97
C GLU A 113 -4.71 20.91 21.45
N ALA A 114 -4.12 21.74 22.32
CA ALA A 114 -3.65 23.08 21.97
C ALA A 114 -2.53 23.06 20.92
N THR A 115 -1.63 22.07 21.00
CA THR A 115 -0.48 21.97 20.08
C THR A 115 -0.73 21.11 18.86
N ARG A 116 -1.87 20.40 18.81
CA ARG A 116 -2.16 19.34 17.83
C ARG A 116 -1.01 18.33 17.70
N TYR A 117 -0.27 18.10 18.79
CA TYR A 117 0.90 17.25 18.78
C TYR A 117 0.53 15.83 18.35
N ARG A 118 1.21 15.32 17.33
CA ARG A 118 1.12 13.93 16.92
C ARG A 118 2.44 13.23 17.19
N PRO A 119 2.45 12.08 17.89
CA PRO A 119 3.67 11.32 18.11
C PRO A 119 4.35 10.98 16.79
N ASN A 120 5.61 11.38 16.65
CA ASN A 120 6.39 11.03 15.46
C ASN A 120 6.70 9.52 15.50
N LEU A 121 6.14 8.78 14.54
CA LEU A 121 6.40 7.34 14.38
C LEU A 121 7.90 7.07 14.19
N ALA A 122 8.61 7.85 13.36
CA ALA A 122 10.04 7.65 13.10
C ALA A 122 10.87 7.73 14.39
N ALA A 123 10.58 8.69 15.27
CA ALA A 123 11.25 8.82 16.57
C ALA A 123 10.93 7.68 17.55
N ARG A 124 9.73 7.08 17.46
CA ARG A 124 9.37 5.89 18.25
C ARG A 124 10.07 4.63 17.74
N CYS A 125 10.16 4.47 16.43
CA CYS A 125 10.82 3.32 15.79
C CYS A 125 12.32 3.29 16.12
N LEU A 126 12.98 4.45 16.13
CA LEU A 126 14.40 4.59 16.48
C LEU A 126 14.72 4.04 17.89
N ASN A 127 13.80 4.24 18.84
CA ASN A 127 13.95 3.75 20.23
C ASN A 127 13.52 2.29 20.41
N ARG A 128 12.60 1.76 19.59
CA ARG A 128 12.00 0.42 19.76
C ARG A 128 12.63 -0.69 18.90
N LYS A 129 13.64 -0.38 18.07
CA LYS A 129 14.29 -1.29 17.10
C LYS A 129 13.33 -1.99 16.11
N ARG A 130 12.05 -1.61 16.08
CA ARG A 130 11.00 -2.14 15.20
C ARG A 130 10.17 -1.00 14.66
N THR A 131 9.87 -1.04 13.37
CA THR A 131 9.10 -0.01 12.68
C THR A 131 7.61 -0.29 12.66
N LYS A 132 7.19 -1.52 13.00
CA LYS A 132 5.82 -2.01 12.81
C LYS A 132 5.37 -1.86 11.36
N MET A 133 6.28 -2.07 10.42
CA MET A 133 5.98 -2.12 8.99
C MET A 133 6.30 -3.49 8.41
N VAL A 134 5.41 -4.02 7.58
CA VAL A 134 5.65 -5.24 6.79
C VAL A 134 5.63 -4.85 5.32
N GLY A 135 6.69 -5.20 4.59
CA GLY A 135 6.71 -5.04 3.14
C GLY A 135 6.01 -6.20 2.47
N VAL A 136 5.13 -5.93 1.52
CA VAL A 136 4.41 -6.93 0.74
C VAL A 136 4.68 -6.65 -0.74
N ILE A 137 5.27 -7.60 -1.46
CA ILE A 137 5.61 -7.47 -2.87
C ILE A 137 4.84 -8.54 -3.65
N LEU A 138 3.97 -8.09 -4.55
CA LEU A 138 3.11 -8.96 -5.35
C LEU A 138 3.44 -8.83 -6.84
N GLY A 139 3.17 -9.89 -7.60
CA GLY A 139 3.41 -9.95 -9.04
C GLY A 139 2.54 -8.99 -9.83
N ASP A 140 1.23 -9.01 -9.59
CA ASP A 140 0.29 -8.05 -10.18
C ASP A 140 -0.82 -7.73 -9.17
N VAL A 141 -0.80 -6.50 -8.66
CA VAL A 141 -1.80 -6.01 -7.70
C VAL A 141 -3.20 -5.80 -8.30
N ALA A 142 -3.33 -5.79 -9.64
CA ALA A 142 -4.63 -5.70 -10.29
C ALA A 142 -5.38 -7.04 -10.31
N ASN A 143 -4.68 -8.16 -10.09
CA ASN A 143 -5.28 -9.48 -10.06
C ASN A 143 -6.17 -9.66 -8.82
N LEU A 144 -7.33 -10.30 -8.99
CA LEU A 144 -8.24 -10.65 -7.89
C LEU A 144 -7.56 -11.47 -6.78
N PHE A 145 -6.62 -12.35 -7.15
CA PHE A 145 -5.83 -13.11 -6.19
C PHE A 145 -5.04 -12.19 -5.24
N ALA A 146 -4.34 -11.19 -5.80
CA ALA A 146 -3.56 -10.23 -5.02
C ALA A 146 -4.43 -9.45 -4.02
N ASN A 147 -5.65 -9.06 -4.43
CA ASN A 147 -6.58 -8.37 -3.54
C ASN A 147 -6.98 -9.22 -2.32
N GLN A 148 -7.25 -10.52 -2.52
CA GLN A 148 -7.58 -11.41 -1.40
C GLN A 148 -6.38 -11.64 -0.49
N VAL A 149 -5.17 -11.76 -1.05
CA VAL A 149 -3.92 -11.87 -0.29
C VAL A 149 -3.71 -10.63 0.59
N VAL A 150 -3.82 -9.43 0.03
CA VAL A 150 -3.64 -8.18 0.80
C VAL A 150 -4.68 -8.08 1.92
N ARG A 151 -5.95 -8.39 1.64
CA ARG A 151 -7.01 -8.42 2.68
C ARG A 151 -6.69 -9.43 3.79
N GLY A 152 -6.21 -10.61 3.44
CA GLY A 152 -5.81 -11.64 4.41
C GLY A 152 -4.66 -11.17 5.30
N ILE A 153 -3.63 -10.57 4.70
CA ILE A 153 -2.50 -10.00 5.46
C ILE A 153 -3.00 -8.87 6.37
N GLU A 154 -3.80 -7.92 5.86
CA GLU A 154 -4.34 -6.81 6.66
C GLU A 154 -5.16 -7.30 7.86
N SER A 155 -5.97 -8.34 7.68
CA SER A 155 -6.81 -8.88 8.76
C SER A 155 -6.01 -9.33 9.98
N VAL A 156 -4.74 -9.72 9.78
CA VAL A 156 -3.82 -10.14 10.85
C VAL A 156 -2.90 -9.01 11.29
N THR A 157 -2.40 -8.19 10.36
CA THR A 157 -1.43 -7.13 10.69
C THR A 157 -2.07 -5.92 11.34
N LEU A 158 -3.29 -5.56 10.95
CA LEU A 158 -3.93 -4.34 11.42
C LEU A 158 -4.23 -4.37 12.94
N PRO A 159 -4.78 -5.45 13.53
CA PRO A 159 -4.95 -5.56 14.99
C PRO A 159 -3.63 -5.47 15.77
N GLU A 160 -2.54 -5.95 15.17
CA GLU A 160 -1.18 -5.96 15.75
C GLU A 160 -0.42 -4.62 15.59
N ASN A 161 -1.12 -3.58 15.12
CA ASN A 161 -0.61 -2.26 14.80
C ASN A 161 0.53 -2.27 13.77
N TYR A 162 0.53 -3.24 12.86
CA TYR A 162 1.45 -3.28 11.72
C TYR A 162 0.84 -2.56 10.52
N GLN A 163 1.68 -1.77 9.83
CA GLN A 163 1.35 -1.12 8.57
C GLN A 163 1.94 -1.92 7.39
N ILE A 164 1.14 -2.13 6.36
CA ILE A 164 1.60 -2.76 5.12
C ILE A 164 2.19 -1.71 4.18
N VAL A 165 3.35 -2.04 3.59
CA VAL A 165 3.94 -1.29 2.46
C VAL A 165 3.88 -2.18 1.23
N LEU A 166 2.99 -1.85 0.29
CA LEU A 166 2.75 -2.66 -0.91
C LEU A 166 3.66 -2.26 -2.08
N GLY A 167 4.26 -3.25 -2.74
CA GLY A 167 5.03 -3.12 -3.97
C GLY A 167 4.45 -4.02 -5.06
N ASN A 168 4.41 -3.50 -6.29
CA ASN A 168 3.92 -4.24 -7.46
C ASN A 168 5.11 -4.52 -8.39
N SER A 169 5.57 -5.77 -8.46
CA SER A 169 6.75 -6.13 -9.27
C SER A 169 6.45 -6.23 -10.77
N ASN A 170 5.18 -6.37 -11.17
CA ASN A 170 4.79 -6.68 -12.55
C ASN A 170 5.56 -7.88 -13.14
N TYR A 171 5.88 -8.86 -12.28
CA TYR A 171 6.71 -10.03 -12.60
C TYR A 171 8.13 -9.69 -13.11
N ASP A 172 8.61 -8.46 -12.92
CA ASP A 172 9.96 -8.05 -13.30
C ASP A 172 10.93 -8.15 -12.11
N GLY A 173 11.95 -9.02 -12.25
CA GLY A 173 12.95 -9.27 -11.21
C GLY A 173 13.78 -8.04 -10.84
N ARG A 174 13.96 -7.08 -11.77
CA ARG A 174 14.66 -5.80 -11.47
C ARG A 174 13.80 -4.92 -10.58
N THR A 175 12.51 -4.76 -10.90
CA THR A 175 11.54 -3.99 -10.13
C THR A 175 11.35 -4.59 -8.73
N GLU A 176 11.23 -5.91 -8.65
CA GLU A 176 11.20 -6.66 -7.39
C GLU A 176 12.41 -6.33 -6.50
N ARG A 177 13.63 -6.39 -7.05
CA ARG A 177 14.87 -6.04 -6.34
C ARG A 177 14.83 -4.60 -5.80
N ILE A 178 14.39 -3.65 -6.62
CA ILE A 178 14.29 -2.25 -6.23
C ILE A 178 13.32 -2.07 -5.06
N TYR A 179 12.17 -2.75 -5.08
CA TYR A 179 11.21 -2.68 -3.97
C TYR A 179 11.78 -3.24 -2.69
N ILE A 180 12.46 -4.38 -2.77
CA ILE A 180 13.10 -5.01 -1.63
C ILE A 180 14.14 -4.07 -1.00
N GLU A 181 15.07 -3.54 -1.80
CA GLU A 181 16.11 -2.62 -1.31
C GLU A 181 15.48 -1.38 -0.66
N ARG A 182 14.42 -0.83 -1.26
CA ARG A 182 13.68 0.31 -0.69
C ARG A 182 13.01 -0.02 0.63
N MET A 183 12.31 -1.15 0.72
CA MET A 183 11.60 -1.56 1.93
C MET A 183 12.57 -1.88 3.08
N VAL A 184 13.70 -2.53 2.78
CA VAL A 184 14.77 -2.75 3.76
C VAL A 184 15.31 -1.41 4.26
N ASN A 185 15.58 -0.45 3.37
CA ASN A 185 16.04 0.89 3.78
C ASN A 185 14.98 1.70 4.55
N MET A 186 13.69 1.42 4.33
CA MET A 186 12.60 1.97 5.15
C MET A 186 12.54 1.34 6.55
N GLY A 187 13.29 0.26 6.79
CA GLY A 187 13.35 -0.44 8.07
C GLY A 187 12.17 -1.36 8.33
N VAL A 188 11.56 -1.95 7.29
CA VAL A 188 10.48 -2.94 7.50
C VAL A 188 10.95 -4.08 8.40
N ASP A 189 10.06 -4.54 9.28
CA ASP A 189 10.35 -5.61 10.23
C ASP A 189 10.34 -7.01 9.56
N GLY A 190 9.80 -7.11 8.34
CA GLY A 190 9.71 -8.34 7.57
C GLY A 190 9.17 -8.11 6.15
N LEU A 191 9.38 -9.10 5.28
CA LEU A 191 8.93 -9.09 3.89
C LEU A 191 8.06 -10.31 3.57
N ILE A 192 6.96 -10.08 2.86
CA ILE A 192 6.16 -11.10 2.18
C ILE A 192 6.33 -10.87 0.69
N VAL A 193 6.83 -11.87 -0.05
CA VAL A 193 7.15 -11.73 -1.47
C VAL A 193 6.50 -12.83 -2.26
N GLN A 194 5.74 -12.48 -3.30
CA GLN A 194 5.38 -13.38 -4.39
C GLN A 194 6.52 -13.34 -5.42
N PRO A 195 7.42 -14.33 -5.42
CA PRO A 195 8.69 -14.22 -6.13
C PRO A 195 8.49 -14.40 -7.64
N THR A 196 9.26 -13.64 -8.40
CA THR A 196 9.49 -13.91 -9.84
C THR A 196 10.40 -15.12 -10.06
N LEU A 197 10.44 -15.65 -11.28
CA LEU A 197 11.40 -16.71 -11.65
C LEU A 197 12.86 -16.27 -11.47
N GLN A 198 13.14 -14.97 -11.55
CA GLN A 198 14.48 -14.36 -11.39
C GLN A 198 14.86 -14.09 -9.92
N PHE A 199 13.97 -14.39 -8.97
CA PHE A 199 14.21 -14.20 -7.54
C PHE A 199 15.44 -14.95 -6.95
N PRO A 200 15.88 -16.14 -7.43
CA PRO A 200 16.98 -16.89 -6.80
C PRO A 200 18.27 -16.07 -6.57
N ASP A 201 18.56 -15.12 -7.45
CA ASP A 201 19.73 -14.24 -7.35
C ASP A 201 19.58 -13.13 -6.31
N VAL A 202 18.33 -12.75 -6.01
CA VAL A 202 17.98 -11.75 -5.01
C VAL A 202 17.95 -12.36 -3.61
N GLY A 203 17.43 -13.58 -3.48
CA GLY A 203 17.31 -14.30 -2.20
C GLY A 203 18.64 -14.52 -1.46
N LYS A 204 19.75 -14.77 -2.18
CA LYS A 204 21.08 -14.92 -1.57
C LYS A 204 21.58 -13.63 -0.91
N LYS A 205 21.36 -12.49 -1.57
CA LYS A 205 21.76 -11.17 -1.05
C LYS A 205 20.90 -10.72 0.12
N LEU A 206 19.65 -11.19 0.17
CA LEU A 206 18.70 -10.84 1.23
C LEU A 206 18.93 -11.56 2.56
N LYS A 207 19.41 -12.81 2.53
CA LYS A 207 19.81 -13.50 3.76
C LYS A 207 20.85 -12.71 4.57
N ALA A 208 21.70 -11.94 3.89
CA ALA A 208 22.70 -11.10 4.53
C ALA A 208 22.12 -9.86 5.23
N LEU A 209 20.88 -9.45 4.90
CA LEU A 209 20.26 -8.22 5.41
C LEU A 209 19.48 -8.42 6.72
N GLY A 210 19.38 -9.64 7.26
CA GLY A 210 18.78 -9.92 8.56
C GLY A 210 17.26 -9.71 8.67
N VAL A 211 16.59 -9.33 7.58
CA VAL A 211 15.13 -9.15 7.54
C VAL A 211 14.45 -10.50 7.23
N PRO A 212 13.50 -10.97 8.04
CA PRO A 212 12.74 -12.19 7.78
C PRO A 212 11.92 -12.08 6.48
N ILE A 213 11.92 -13.15 5.67
CA ILE A 213 11.20 -13.20 4.39
C ILE A 213 10.32 -14.43 4.32
N VAL A 214 9.06 -14.25 3.92
CA VAL A 214 8.10 -15.32 3.63
C VAL A 214 7.71 -15.25 2.15
N PHE A 215 7.69 -16.41 1.49
CA PHE A 215 7.31 -16.54 0.09
C PHE A 215 5.83 -16.89 -0.04
N LEU A 216 5.15 -16.24 -0.98
CA LEU A 216 3.75 -16.47 -1.29
C LEU A 216 3.59 -17.14 -2.65
N ASP A 217 2.76 -18.18 -2.68
CA ASP A 217 2.32 -18.95 -3.85
C ASP A 217 3.48 -19.68 -4.56
N SER A 218 4.35 -18.93 -5.23
CA SER A 218 5.55 -19.44 -5.88
C SER A 218 6.75 -19.44 -4.92
N SER A 219 7.76 -20.25 -5.23
CA SER A 219 9.05 -20.20 -4.56
C SER A 219 10.17 -20.18 -5.57
N ALA A 220 11.13 -19.28 -5.36
CA ALA A 220 12.37 -19.21 -6.12
C ALA A 220 13.18 -20.53 -6.09
N ARG A 221 13.04 -21.32 -5.01
CA ARG A 221 13.58 -22.68 -4.87
C ARG A 221 12.63 -23.51 -4.00
N ARG A 222 12.57 -24.82 -4.28
CA ARG A 222 11.86 -25.86 -3.48
C ARG A 222 12.28 -25.95 -2.00
N THR A 223 13.29 -25.18 -1.57
CA THR A 223 13.98 -25.29 -0.27
C THR A 223 13.92 -24.01 0.57
N ALA A 224 13.07 -23.03 0.23
CA ALA A 224 12.87 -21.89 1.11
C ALA A 224 11.96 -22.30 2.28
N ASN A 225 12.52 -22.41 3.49
CA ASN A 225 11.85 -22.91 4.70
C ASN A 225 10.61 -22.08 5.14
N SER A 226 10.30 -20.97 4.49
CA SER A 226 9.15 -20.10 4.79
C SER A 226 8.36 -19.81 3.50
N ARG A 227 7.60 -20.81 3.01
CA ARG A 227 6.66 -20.65 1.88
C ARG A 227 5.24 -20.92 2.34
N VAL A 228 4.32 -20.03 1.95
CA VAL A 228 2.87 -20.20 2.08
C VAL A 228 2.29 -20.24 0.67
N GLY A 229 1.64 -21.33 0.30
CA GLY A 229 1.05 -21.47 -1.04
C GLY A 229 0.25 -22.75 -1.16
N THR A 230 -0.40 -22.92 -2.30
CA THR A 230 -1.26 -24.07 -2.57
C THR A 230 -0.42 -25.26 -3.06
N ASP A 231 -0.91 -26.48 -2.81
CA ASP A 231 -0.38 -27.69 -3.47
C ASP A 231 -1.06 -27.87 -4.84
N SER A 232 -0.58 -27.11 -5.81
CA SER A 232 -1.11 -27.15 -7.18
C SER A 232 -0.94 -28.53 -7.82
N ARG A 233 0.12 -29.28 -7.46
CA ARG A 233 0.35 -30.63 -8.00
C ARG A 233 -0.76 -31.58 -7.57
N THR A 234 -1.07 -31.62 -6.28
CA THR A 234 -2.15 -32.47 -5.76
C THR A 234 -3.52 -32.00 -6.25
N ALA A 235 -3.75 -30.68 -6.34
CA ALA A 235 -5.01 -30.14 -6.86
C ALA A 235 -5.24 -30.53 -8.33
N THR A 236 -4.23 -30.34 -9.20
CA THR A 236 -4.31 -30.73 -10.61
C THR A 236 -4.47 -32.24 -10.77
N ARG A 237 -3.70 -33.05 -10.02
CA ARG A 237 -3.84 -34.52 -10.04
C ARG A 237 -5.27 -34.95 -9.72
N ARG A 238 -5.86 -34.44 -8.64
CA ARG A 238 -7.24 -34.75 -8.24
C ARG A 238 -8.26 -34.33 -9.29
N ALA A 239 -8.04 -33.18 -9.94
CA ALA A 239 -8.92 -32.71 -11.00
C ALA A 239 -8.88 -33.66 -12.22
N VAL A 240 -7.68 -34.09 -12.63
CA VAL A 240 -7.51 -35.02 -13.75
C VAL A 240 -8.04 -36.41 -13.42
N GLU A 241 -7.77 -36.94 -12.23
CA GLU A 241 -8.30 -38.23 -11.75
C GLU A 241 -9.84 -38.25 -11.80
N ALA A 242 -10.49 -37.18 -11.31
CA ALA A 242 -11.93 -37.06 -11.36
C ALA A 242 -12.50 -36.95 -12.79
N CYS A 243 -11.71 -36.54 -13.77
CA CYS A 243 -12.10 -36.56 -15.19
C CYS A 243 -11.94 -37.96 -15.78
N LEU A 244 -10.82 -38.65 -15.49
CA LEU A 244 -10.59 -40.03 -15.92
C LEU A 244 -11.69 -40.97 -15.40
N GLU A 245 -12.10 -40.81 -14.13
CA GLU A 245 -13.21 -41.57 -13.52
C GLU A 245 -14.55 -41.37 -14.24
N ARG A 246 -14.72 -40.24 -14.95
CA ARG A 246 -15.91 -39.93 -15.76
C ARG A 246 -15.78 -40.37 -17.22
N GLY A 247 -14.66 -41.00 -17.59
CA GLY A 247 -14.40 -41.50 -18.95
C GLY A 247 -13.83 -40.46 -19.92
N TYR A 248 -13.33 -39.32 -19.44
CA TYR A 248 -12.57 -38.38 -20.28
C TYR A 248 -11.11 -38.83 -20.39
N ASP A 249 -10.60 -39.02 -21.60
CA ASP A 249 -9.25 -39.51 -21.92
C ASP A 249 -8.40 -38.52 -22.74
N ASP A 250 -9.03 -37.59 -23.44
CA ASP A 250 -8.37 -36.48 -24.14
C ASP A 250 -8.36 -35.17 -23.33
N PHE A 251 -7.16 -34.62 -23.08
CA PHE A 251 -6.97 -33.42 -22.26
C PHE A 251 -6.24 -32.29 -23.00
N LEU A 252 -6.78 -31.07 -22.91
CA LEU A 252 -6.11 -29.84 -23.34
C LEU A 252 -5.79 -28.96 -22.13
N MET A 253 -4.54 -28.55 -21.98
CA MET A 253 -4.11 -27.64 -20.92
C MET A 253 -4.00 -26.20 -21.44
N LEU A 254 -4.79 -25.30 -20.86
CA LEU A 254 -4.72 -23.86 -21.15
C LEU A 254 -4.03 -23.15 -19.98
N THR A 255 -2.89 -22.52 -20.23
CA THR A 255 -2.08 -21.84 -19.20
C THR A 255 -1.73 -20.42 -19.61
N ALA A 256 -1.37 -19.59 -18.63
CA ALA A 256 -0.62 -18.37 -18.91
C ALA A 256 0.78 -18.72 -19.42
N ASP A 257 1.43 -17.78 -20.11
CA ASP A 257 2.80 -17.92 -20.61
C ASP A 257 3.77 -18.24 -19.45
N PRO A 258 4.35 -19.45 -19.40
CA PRO A 258 5.21 -19.88 -18.30
C PRO A 258 6.58 -19.17 -18.28
N GLY A 259 6.89 -18.38 -19.30
CA GLY A 259 8.13 -17.62 -19.42
C GLY A 259 8.07 -16.19 -18.87
N LYS A 260 6.93 -15.76 -18.29
CA LYS A 260 6.75 -14.43 -17.67
C LYS A 260 6.62 -14.51 -16.17
#